data_AF-A0A842X6Y2-F1
#
_entry.id   AF-A0A842X6Y2-F1
#
_cell.length_a   1.000
_cell.length_b   1.000
_cell.length_c   1.000
_cell.angle_alpha   90.00
_cell.angle_beta   90.00
_cell.angle_gamma   90.00
#
_symmetry.space_group_name_H-M   'P 1'
#
loop_
_entity.id
_entity.type
_entity.pdbx_description
1 polymer ?
#
loop_
_entity_poly.entity_id
_entity_poly.type
_entity_poly.pdbx_seq_one_letter_code
_entity_poly.pdbx_strand_id
1 'polypeptide(L)'
;MQVTRSEIRAHKRKIYISVLRFLLIIRKIHRYSKKGRSEKVRKLAEKNVEIFYRLGPTFIKFGQVLSSRGDMFPQEYIDKMSELQDIVPPAPFEEIRKEIEEEYGRPLESVFEEFEREPIFSASLGQVHLAKLNGRRIVVKVLRPGIRRRVELDLGAIKSMKFLFKVLMGDEFYFMAQKMISTFERSIYDEMDYRKEARNLLEISGNLY
;
A
#
# COMPACT_ATOMS: atom_id res chain seq x y z
N MET A 1 -18.79 -8.00 -5.82
CA MET A 1 -18.86 -8.23 -7.29
C MET A 1 -17.67 -9.10 -7.71
N GLN A 2 -17.87 -10.22 -8.40
CA GLN A 2 -16.74 -11.08 -8.82
C GLN A 2 -16.00 -10.43 -10.00
N VAL A 3 -14.76 -10.00 -9.77
CA VAL A 3 -13.86 -9.48 -10.83
C VAL A 3 -13.66 -10.54 -11.91
N THR A 4 -13.92 -10.17 -13.16
CA THR A 4 -13.85 -11.05 -14.34
C THR A 4 -12.40 -11.43 -14.69
N ARG A 5 -12.22 -12.55 -15.40
CA ARG A 5 -10.89 -12.98 -15.89
C ARG A 5 -10.25 -11.97 -16.85
N SER A 6 -11.03 -11.17 -17.56
CA SER A 6 -10.54 -10.10 -18.45
C SER A 6 -9.99 -8.93 -17.64
N GLU A 7 -10.71 -8.49 -16.61
CA GLU A 7 -10.28 -7.42 -15.70
C GLU A 7 -8.98 -7.80 -14.97
N ILE A 8 -8.86 -9.03 -14.46
CA ILE A 8 -7.63 -9.51 -13.83
C ILE A 8 -6.45 -9.47 -14.81
N ARG A 9 -6.66 -9.89 -16.08
CA ARG A 9 -5.62 -9.85 -17.11
C ARG A 9 -5.22 -8.43 -17.47
N ALA A 10 -6.18 -7.52 -17.62
CA ALA A 10 -5.92 -6.10 -17.89
C ALA A 10 -5.12 -5.45 -16.75
N HIS A 11 -5.50 -5.73 -15.50
CA HIS A 11 -4.80 -5.24 -14.31
C HIS A 11 -3.36 -5.75 -14.23
N LYS A 12 -3.15 -7.06 -14.41
CA LYS A 12 -1.80 -7.65 -14.49
C LYS A 12 -0.96 -7.02 -15.58
N ARG A 13 -1.52 -6.82 -16.78
CA ARG A 13 -0.81 -6.16 -17.90
C ARG A 13 -0.39 -4.74 -17.53
N LYS A 14 -1.27 -3.97 -16.87
CA LYS A 14 -0.96 -2.63 -16.36
C LYS A 14 0.23 -2.67 -15.40
N ILE A 15 0.22 -3.60 -14.45
CA ILE A 15 1.33 -3.79 -13.50
C ILE A 15 2.62 -4.13 -14.24
N TYR A 16 2.59 -5.06 -15.21
CA TYR A 16 3.78 -5.49 -15.92
C TYR A 16 4.45 -4.35 -16.68
N ILE A 17 3.65 -3.57 -17.41
CA ILE A 17 4.14 -2.40 -18.14
C ILE A 17 4.73 -1.37 -17.17
N SER A 18 4.07 -1.14 -16.03
CA SER A 18 4.53 -0.17 -15.04
C SER A 18 5.81 -0.62 -14.34
N VAL A 19 5.96 -1.90 -13.99
CA VAL A 19 7.19 -2.42 -13.40
C VAL A 19 8.36 -2.36 -14.39
N LEU A 20 8.13 -2.69 -15.66
CA LEU A 20 9.15 -2.51 -16.69
C LEU A 20 9.59 -1.03 -16.79
N ARG A 21 8.63 -0.10 -16.85
CA ARG A 21 8.93 1.34 -16.87
C ARG A 21 9.69 1.79 -15.62
N PHE A 22 9.26 1.34 -14.45
CA PHE A 22 9.93 1.58 -13.18
C PHE A 22 11.40 1.13 -13.22
N LEU A 23 11.68 -0.12 -13.63
CA LEU A 23 13.05 -0.64 -13.70
C LEU A 23 13.93 0.16 -14.69
N LEU A 24 13.37 0.55 -15.84
CA LEU A 24 14.06 1.42 -16.79
C LEU A 24 14.36 2.82 -16.23
N ILE A 25 13.44 3.36 -15.43
CA ILE A 25 13.62 4.64 -14.73
C ILE A 25 14.71 4.52 -13.67
N ILE A 26 14.68 3.47 -12.83
CA ILE A 26 15.72 3.22 -11.81
C ILE A 26 17.11 3.12 -12.46
N ARG A 27 17.24 2.35 -13.55
CA ARG A 27 18.50 2.24 -14.29
C ARG A 27 19.03 3.60 -14.79
N LYS A 28 18.12 4.52 -15.20
CA LYS A 28 18.49 5.88 -15.60
C LYS A 28 18.86 6.75 -14.39
N ILE A 29 18.16 6.59 -13.26
CA ILE A 29 18.45 7.30 -12.01
C ILE A 29 19.86 6.98 -11.52
N HIS A 30 20.24 5.71 -11.41
CA HIS A 30 21.59 5.33 -11.00
C HIS A 30 22.66 5.90 -11.94
N ARG A 31 22.39 5.90 -13.25
CA ARG A 31 23.30 6.49 -14.24
C ARG A 31 23.44 8.01 -14.09
N TYR A 32 22.35 8.73 -13.82
CA TYR A 32 22.36 10.19 -13.71
C TYR A 32 22.89 10.67 -12.36
N SER A 33 22.60 9.94 -11.28
CA SER A 33 23.20 10.18 -9.97
C SER A 33 24.72 10.06 -10.02
N LYS A 34 25.28 9.00 -10.63
CA LYS A 34 26.74 8.86 -10.86
C LYS A 34 27.37 9.99 -11.69
N LYS A 35 26.57 10.75 -12.44
CA LYS A 35 27.01 11.89 -13.26
C LYS A 35 26.72 13.25 -12.60
N GLY A 36 26.30 13.28 -11.33
CA GLY A 36 25.94 14.52 -10.62
C GLY A 36 24.72 15.26 -11.21
N ARG A 37 23.82 14.56 -11.92
CA ARG A 37 22.66 15.18 -12.60
C ARG A 37 21.39 15.13 -11.75
N SER A 38 21.42 15.76 -10.57
CA SER A 38 20.33 15.75 -9.58
C SER A 38 18.97 16.14 -10.16
N GLU A 39 18.90 17.18 -11.00
CA GLU A 39 17.64 17.61 -11.62
C GLU A 39 17.01 16.54 -12.53
N LYS A 40 17.85 15.74 -13.22
CA LYS A 40 17.34 14.62 -14.03
C LYS A 40 16.87 13.46 -13.17
N VAL A 41 17.46 13.25 -11.99
CA VAL A 41 17.02 12.25 -11.01
C VAL A 41 15.64 12.65 -10.47
N ARG A 42 15.46 13.90 -10.06
CA ARG A 42 14.18 14.42 -9.55
C ARG A 42 13.03 14.23 -10.55
N LYS A 43 13.23 14.64 -11.81
CA LYS A 43 12.23 14.46 -12.89
C LYS A 43 11.88 13.00 -13.18
N LEU A 44 12.82 12.08 -12.94
CA LEU A 44 12.57 10.64 -13.08
C LEU A 44 11.84 10.08 -11.87
N ALA A 45 12.16 10.57 -10.67
CA ALA A 45 11.48 10.22 -9.44
C ALA A 45 10.00 10.65 -9.48
N GLU A 46 9.70 11.86 -9.97
CA GLU A 46 8.33 12.37 -10.19
C GLU A 46 7.51 11.41 -11.04
N LYS A 47 8.09 10.91 -12.14
CA LYS A 47 7.43 9.93 -13.02
C LYS A 47 7.12 8.62 -12.28
N ASN A 48 8.01 8.16 -11.40
CA ASN A 48 7.76 6.98 -10.59
C ASN A 48 6.63 7.22 -9.58
N VAL A 49 6.58 8.38 -8.92
CA VAL A 49 5.48 8.77 -8.04
C VAL A 49 4.14 8.72 -8.77
N GLU A 50 4.04 9.30 -9.96
CA GLU A 50 2.82 9.22 -10.78
C GLU A 50 2.46 7.78 -11.18
N ILE A 51 3.44 6.92 -11.46
CA ILE A 51 3.20 5.51 -11.74
C ILE A 51 2.59 4.84 -10.50
N PHE A 52 3.11 5.14 -9.31
CA PHE A 52 2.69 4.52 -8.07
C PHE A 52 1.27 4.93 -7.68
N TYR A 53 0.93 6.22 -7.79
CA TYR A 53 -0.46 6.68 -7.63
C TYR A 53 -1.41 5.99 -8.61
N ARG A 54 -1.02 5.86 -9.89
CA ARG A 54 -1.84 5.17 -10.90
C ARG A 54 -2.04 3.68 -10.64
N LEU A 55 -1.08 3.03 -9.98
CA LEU A 55 -1.18 1.61 -9.60
C LEU A 55 -1.95 1.43 -8.28
N GLY A 56 -2.00 2.45 -7.43
CA GLY A 56 -2.86 2.52 -6.25
C GLY A 56 -2.22 1.99 -4.96
N PRO A 57 -3.03 1.69 -3.93
CA PRO A 57 -2.62 1.47 -2.54
C PRO A 57 -1.37 0.62 -2.33
N THR A 58 -1.31 -0.58 -2.90
CA THR A 58 -0.16 -1.49 -2.76
C THR A 58 1.15 -0.82 -3.19
N PHE A 59 1.12 -0.09 -4.30
CA PHE A 59 2.32 0.56 -4.83
C PHE A 59 2.65 1.84 -4.09
N ILE A 60 1.65 2.61 -3.62
CA ILE A 60 1.89 3.75 -2.72
C ILE A 60 2.68 3.30 -1.48
N LYS A 61 2.23 2.22 -0.81
CA LYS A 61 2.94 1.63 0.33
C LYS A 61 4.31 1.10 -0.03
N PHE A 62 4.43 0.43 -1.18
CA PHE A 62 5.74 0.01 -1.67
C PHE A 62 6.69 1.19 -1.88
N GLY A 63 6.17 2.33 -2.34
CA GLY A 63 6.95 3.56 -2.50
C GLY A 63 7.46 4.15 -1.19
N GLN A 64 6.66 4.08 -0.12
CA GLN A 64 7.07 4.45 1.22
C GLN A 64 8.19 3.52 1.75
N VAL A 65 8.13 2.22 1.43
CA VAL A 65 9.26 1.31 1.72
C VAL A 65 10.49 1.70 0.90
N LEU A 66 10.35 2.05 -0.38
CA LEU A 66 11.47 2.49 -1.22
C LEU A 66 12.12 3.77 -0.70
N SER A 67 11.35 4.72 -0.16
CA SER A 67 11.90 5.98 0.37
C SER A 67 12.72 5.78 1.64
N SER A 68 12.59 4.64 2.34
CA SER A 68 13.45 4.29 3.47
C SER A 68 14.81 3.67 3.08
N ARG A 69 15.06 3.44 1.78
CA ARG A 69 16.21 2.65 1.28
C ARG A 69 17.33 3.52 0.70
N GLY A 70 17.97 4.29 1.58
CA GLY A 70 19.18 5.08 1.28
C GLY A 70 20.34 4.29 0.68
N ASP A 71 20.41 3.00 0.98
CA ASP A 71 21.39 2.08 0.42
C ASP A 71 21.13 1.74 -1.05
N MET A 72 19.91 1.95 -1.56
CA MET A 72 19.51 1.57 -2.92
C MET A 72 19.31 2.76 -3.86
N PHE A 73 18.93 3.92 -3.33
CA PHE A 73 18.49 5.05 -4.14
C PHE A 73 19.16 6.35 -3.70
N PRO A 74 19.44 7.27 -4.65
CA PRO A 74 19.97 8.58 -4.32
C PRO A 74 18.94 9.43 -3.56
N GLN A 75 19.42 10.40 -2.78
CA GLN A 75 18.58 11.23 -1.92
C GLN A 75 17.45 11.92 -2.68
N GLU A 76 17.72 12.45 -3.88
CA GLU A 76 16.69 13.16 -4.66
C GLU A 76 15.55 12.24 -5.14
N TYR A 77 15.81 10.94 -5.24
CA TYR A 77 14.76 9.96 -5.50
C TYR A 77 13.95 9.68 -4.24
N ILE A 78 14.64 9.48 -3.12
CA ILE A 78 14.03 9.23 -1.81
C ILE A 78 13.09 10.36 -1.42
N ASP A 79 13.56 11.61 -1.49
CA ASP A 79 12.78 12.79 -1.14
C ASP A 79 11.46 12.82 -1.90
N LYS A 80 11.50 12.53 -3.20
CA LYS A 80 10.31 12.53 -4.04
C LYS A 80 9.37 11.37 -3.72
N MET A 81 9.90 10.18 -3.47
CA MET A 81 9.09 9.02 -3.10
C MET A 81 8.45 9.19 -1.70
N SER A 82 9.08 9.94 -0.79
CA SER A 82 8.53 10.29 0.52
C SER A 82 7.28 11.19 0.44
N GLU A 83 7.04 11.84 -0.70
CA GLU A 83 5.81 12.60 -0.95
C GLU A 83 4.59 11.69 -1.20
N LEU A 84 4.79 10.37 -1.34
CA LEU A 84 3.68 9.42 -1.48
C LEU A 84 2.86 9.36 -0.19
N GLN A 85 1.71 10.03 -0.23
CA GLN A 85 0.71 9.97 0.81
C GLN A 85 -0.29 8.87 0.49
N ASP A 86 -0.78 8.22 1.54
CA ASP A 86 -1.73 7.12 1.40
C ASP A 86 -3.18 7.55 1.67
N ILE A 87 -3.44 8.86 1.78
CA ILE A 87 -4.77 9.44 1.87
C ILE A 87 -5.47 9.31 0.52
N VAL A 88 -6.70 8.80 0.55
CA VAL A 88 -7.51 8.56 -0.64
C VAL A 88 -8.98 8.91 -0.39
N PRO A 89 -9.77 9.21 -1.43
CA PRO A 89 -11.21 9.42 -1.26
C PRO A 89 -11.90 8.25 -0.56
N PRO A 90 -12.92 8.51 0.25
CA PRO A 90 -13.55 7.46 1.02
C PRO A 90 -14.26 6.44 0.13
N ALA A 91 -14.26 5.18 0.54
CA ALA A 91 -15.10 4.14 -0.02
C ALA A 91 -16.57 4.41 0.35
N PRO A 92 -17.53 4.02 -0.51
CA PRO A 92 -18.95 4.19 -0.22
C PRO A 92 -19.34 3.53 1.11
N PHE A 93 -20.12 4.24 1.92
CA PHE A 93 -20.53 3.74 3.24
C PHE A 93 -21.23 2.37 3.17
N GLU A 94 -22.04 2.12 2.15
CA GLU A 94 -22.74 0.84 2.01
C GLU A 94 -21.79 -0.36 1.79
N GLU A 95 -20.60 -0.14 1.24
CA GLU A 95 -19.59 -1.20 1.14
C GLU A 95 -18.87 -1.39 2.48
N ILE A 96 -18.62 -0.30 3.23
CA ILE A 96 -18.06 -0.37 4.58
C ILE A 96 -18.99 -1.07 5.54
N ARG A 97 -20.28 -0.72 5.50
CA ARG A 97 -21.34 -1.40 6.25
C ARG A 97 -21.28 -2.90 6.02
N LYS A 98 -21.18 -3.35 4.76
CA LYS A 98 -21.07 -4.77 4.43
C LYS A 98 -19.82 -5.42 5.01
N GLU A 99 -18.65 -4.79 4.89
CA GLU A 99 -17.42 -5.33 5.48
C GLU A 99 -17.54 -5.50 7.00
N ILE A 100 -18.19 -4.56 7.69
CA ILE A 100 -18.45 -4.67 9.14
C ILE A 100 -19.46 -5.80 9.43
N GLU A 101 -20.60 -5.81 8.75
CA GLU A 101 -21.66 -6.81 8.97
C GLU A 101 -21.19 -8.24 8.67
N GLU A 102 -20.34 -8.42 7.65
CA GLU A 102 -19.69 -9.69 7.33
C GLU A 102 -18.73 -10.15 8.42
N GLU A 103 -17.91 -9.25 8.99
CA GLU A 103 -16.99 -9.58 10.08
C GLU A 103 -17.72 -9.94 11.39
N TYR A 104 -18.81 -9.24 11.72
CA TYR A 104 -19.59 -9.47 12.95
C TYR A 104 -20.72 -10.51 12.80
N GLY A 105 -21.06 -10.90 11.57
CA GLY A 105 -22.15 -11.82 11.25
C GLY A 105 -23.55 -11.31 11.63
N ARG A 106 -23.75 -9.99 11.74
CA ARG A 106 -24.99 -9.36 12.18
C ARG A 106 -25.10 -7.90 11.68
N PRO A 107 -26.30 -7.30 11.67
CA PRO A 107 -26.49 -5.92 11.22
C PRO A 107 -25.70 -4.89 12.02
N LEU A 108 -25.24 -3.81 11.38
CA LEU A 108 -24.42 -2.76 11.98
C LEU A 108 -25.06 -2.18 13.25
N GLU A 109 -26.37 -1.93 13.21
CA GLU A 109 -27.16 -1.35 14.29
C GLU A 109 -27.32 -2.29 15.50
N SER A 110 -26.96 -3.58 15.35
CA SER A 110 -26.90 -4.54 16.46
C SER A 110 -25.51 -4.63 17.09
N VAL A 111 -24.49 -4.03 16.46
CA VAL A 111 -23.10 -3.98 16.95
C VAL A 111 -22.85 -2.66 17.67
N PHE A 112 -23.25 -1.54 17.07
CA PHE A 112 -23.00 -0.20 17.60
C PHE A 112 -24.30 0.53 17.92
N GLU A 113 -24.31 1.31 18.99
CA GLU A 113 -25.44 2.19 19.37
C GLU A 113 -25.61 3.33 18.35
N GLU A 114 -24.50 3.89 17.90
CA GLU A 114 -24.42 4.97 16.92
C GLU A 114 -23.20 4.70 16.03
N PHE A 115 -23.29 4.99 14.72
CA PHE A 115 -22.18 4.87 13.78
C PHE A 115 -22.23 6.00 12.76
N GLU A 116 -21.15 6.78 12.67
CA GLU A 116 -21.05 7.89 11.72
C GLU A 116 -20.73 7.39 10.31
N ARG A 117 -21.60 7.71 9.35
CA ARG A 117 -21.45 7.28 7.96
C ARG A 117 -20.24 7.92 7.27
N GLU A 118 -19.95 9.17 7.61
CA GLU A 118 -18.77 9.88 7.12
C GLU A 118 -17.53 9.48 7.94
N PRO A 119 -16.43 9.05 7.28
CA PRO A 119 -15.21 8.72 8.00
C PRO A 119 -14.48 9.97 8.48
N ILE A 120 -13.85 9.90 9.66
CA ILE A 120 -12.93 10.94 10.14
C ILE A 120 -11.56 10.86 9.45
N PHE A 121 -11.21 9.69 8.89
CA PHE A 121 -9.98 9.50 8.15
C PHE A 121 -10.11 8.35 7.13
N SER A 122 -9.52 8.54 5.95
CA SER A 122 -9.52 7.54 4.87
C SER A 122 -8.10 7.31 4.36
N ALA A 123 -7.58 6.15 4.69
CA ALA A 123 -6.27 5.67 4.26
C ALA A 123 -6.40 4.71 3.07
N SER A 124 -5.25 4.35 2.51
CA SER A 124 -5.16 3.53 1.31
C SER A 124 -5.66 2.09 1.52
N LEU A 125 -5.50 1.54 2.73
CA LEU A 125 -5.94 0.18 3.08
C LEU A 125 -7.25 0.13 3.85
N GLY A 126 -7.64 1.22 4.52
CA GLY A 126 -8.76 1.23 5.45
C GLY A 126 -9.30 2.62 5.72
N GLN A 127 -10.42 2.67 6.42
CA GLN A 127 -11.10 3.90 6.81
C GLN A 127 -11.40 3.87 8.29
N VAL A 128 -11.58 5.06 8.85
CA VAL A 128 -11.74 5.28 10.28
C VAL A 128 -13.04 6.06 10.48
N HIS A 129 -13.95 5.49 11.25
CA HIS A 129 -15.26 6.05 11.56
C HIS A 129 -15.40 6.29 13.06
N LEU A 130 -16.25 7.24 13.43
CA LEU A 130 -16.69 7.41 14.80
C LEU A 130 -17.90 6.50 15.06
N ALA A 131 -17.96 5.91 16.24
CA ALA A 131 -19.10 5.12 16.67
C ALA A 131 -19.29 5.21 18.19
N LYS A 132 -20.36 4.61 18.68
CA LYS A 132 -20.67 4.47 20.09
C LYS A 132 -20.94 3.02 20.46
N LEU A 133 -20.31 2.57 21.53
CA LEU A 133 -20.42 1.20 22.04
C LEU A 133 -20.39 1.22 23.58
N ASN A 134 -21.39 0.60 24.21
CA ASN A 134 -21.55 0.54 25.66
C ASN A 134 -21.48 1.93 26.33
N GLY A 135 -22.19 2.91 25.75
CA GLY A 135 -22.22 4.30 26.20
C GLY A 135 -20.95 5.11 25.92
N ARG A 136 -19.89 4.51 25.34
CA ARG A 136 -18.61 5.18 25.08
C ARG A 136 -18.44 5.51 23.62
N ARG A 137 -17.90 6.70 23.33
CA ARG A 137 -17.43 7.06 21.99
C ARG A 137 -16.15 6.30 21.67
N ILE A 138 -16.11 5.70 20.48
CA ILE A 138 -14.99 4.89 20.01
C ILE A 138 -14.66 5.25 18.57
N VAL A 139 -13.48 4.79 18.15
CA VAL A 139 -13.03 4.83 16.75
C VAL A 139 -13.09 3.42 16.18
N VAL A 140 -13.70 3.27 15.01
CA VAL A 140 -13.81 2.00 14.30
C VAL A 140 -12.99 2.07 13.02
N LYS A 141 -11.93 1.27 12.97
CA LYS A 141 -11.08 1.12 11.79
C LYS A 141 -11.55 -0.08 10.98
N VAL A 142 -11.90 0.15 9.72
CA VAL A 142 -12.42 -0.88 8.79
C VAL A 142 -11.47 -0.98 7.61
N LEU A 143 -11.22 -2.19 7.12
CA LEU A 143 -10.47 -2.34 5.88
C LEU A 143 -11.31 -1.90 4.69
N ARG A 144 -10.66 -1.39 3.65
CA ARG A 144 -11.35 -1.05 2.42
C ARG A 144 -11.88 -2.31 1.76
N PRO A 145 -13.08 -2.25 1.18
CA PRO A 145 -13.68 -3.38 0.51
C PRO A 145 -12.76 -4.00 -0.55
N GLY A 146 -12.58 -5.32 -0.48
CA GLY A 146 -11.75 -6.08 -1.42
C GLY A 146 -10.24 -5.78 -1.40
N ILE A 147 -9.72 -5.01 -0.43
CA ILE A 147 -8.31 -4.61 -0.39
C ILE A 147 -7.36 -5.81 -0.31
N ARG A 148 -7.70 -6.84 0.47
CA ARG A 148 -6.89 -8.06 0.64
C ARG A 148 -6.63 -8.74 -0.69
N ARG A 149 -7.69 -9.00 -1.45
CA ARG A 149 -7.62 -9.59 -2.79
C ARG A 149 -6.82 -8.72 -3.75
N ARG A 150 -6.95 -7.39 -3.67
CA ARG A 150 -6.18 -6.46 -4.49
C ARG A 150 -4.68 -6.55 -4.21
N VAL A 151 -4.30 -6.55 -2.93
CA VAL A 151 -2.90 -6.70 -2.49
C VAL A 151 -2.33 -8.05 -2.95
N GLU A 152 -3.08 -9.14 -2.80
CA GLU A 152 -2.68 -10.47 -3.28
C GLU A 152 -2.41 -10.50 -4.80
N LEU A 153 -3.31 -9.90 -5.60
CA LEU A 153 -3.14 -9.82 -7.05
C LEU A 153 -1.91 -8.99 -7.43
N ASP A 154 -1.70 -7.86 -6.75
CA ASP A 154 -0.57 -6.96 -6.98
C ASP A 154 0.76 -7.63 -6.63
N LEU A 155 0.86 -8.27 -5.45
CA LEU A 155 2.04 -9.02 -5.02
C LEU A 155 2.31 -10.21 -5.93
N GLY A 156 1.27 -10.95 -6.33
CA GLY A 156 1.38 -12.05 -7.27
C GLY A 156 1.95 -11.61 -8.64
N ALA A 157 1.53 -10.43 -9.12
CA ALA A 157 2.05 -9.85 -10.34
C ALA A 157 3.50 -9.38 -10.20
N ILE A 158 3.89 -8.77 -9.08
CA ILE A 158 5.28 -8.38 -8.82
C ILE A 158 6.19 -9.62 -8.78
N LYS A 159 5.76 -10.66 -8.07
CA LYS A 159 6.52 -11.91 -7.92
C LYS A 159 6.68 -12.67 -9.24
N SER A 160 5.72 -12.63 -10.15
CA SER A 160 5.85 -13.28 -11.46
C SER A 160 6.91 -12.62 -12.35
N MET A 161 7.32 -11.39 -12.04
CA MET A 161 8.32 -10.63 -12.80
C MET A 161 9.74 -10.70 -12.22
N LYS A 162 10.00 -11.55 -11.21
CA LYS A 162 11.32 -11.69 -10.57
C LYS A 162 12.49 -11.80 -11.56
N PHE A 163 12.31 -12.53 -12.66
CA PHE A 163 13.34 -12.68 -13.69
C PHE A 163 13.72 -11.35 -14.38
N LEU A 164 12.75 -10.44 -14.56
CA LEU A 164 12.98 -9.13 -15.17
C LEU A 164 13.93 -8.25 -14.34
N PHE A 165 13.84 -8.35 -13.00
CA PHE A 165 14.74 -7.66 -12.09
C PHE A 165 16.19 -8.11 -12.32
N LYS A 166 16.42 -9.43 -12.39
CA LYS A 166 17.74 -10.01 -12.66
C LYS A 166 18.28 -9.57 -14.02
N VAL A 167 17.48 -9.69 -15.08
CA VAL A 167 17.93 -9.36 -16.46
C VAL A 167 18.24 -7.89 -16.65
N LEU A 168 17.42 -6.97 -16.09
CA LEU A 168 17.59 -5.53 -16.35
C LEU A 168 18.58 -4.84 -15.40
N MET A 169 18.74 -5.37 -14.19
CA MET A 169 19.45 -4.71 -13.09
C MET A 169 20.64 -5.49 -12.54
N GLY A 170 20.81 -6.78 -12.91
CA GLY A 170 21.89 -7.64 -12.42
C GLY A 170 21.56 -8.35 -11.10
N ASP A 171 22.47 -9.23 -10.68
CA ASP A 171 22.25 -10.13 -9.53
C ASP A 171 22.19 -9.39 -8.19
N GLU A 172 23.08 -8.43 -7.95
CA GLU A 172 23.12 -7.65 -6.71
C GLU A 172 21.79 -6.94 -6.44
N PHE A 173 21.30 -6.17 -7.42
CA PHE A 173 20.00 -5.49 -7.31
C PHE A 173 18.85 -6.48 -7.16
N TYR A 174 18.91 -7.62 -7.85
CA TYR A 174 17.89 -8.67 -7.73
C TYR A 174 17.79 -9.19 -6.29
N PHE A 175 18.90 -9.51 -5.64
CA PHE A 175 18.89 -9.98 -4.24
C PHE A 175 18.35 -8.90 -3.28
N MET A 176 18.77 -7.64 -3.45
CA MET A 176 18.26 -6.52 -2.66
C MET A 176 16.75 -6.31 -2.86
N ALA A 177 16.28 -6.39 -4.12
CA ALA A 177 14.87 -6.26 -4.47
C ALA A 177 14.04 -7.42 -3.91
N GLN A 178 14.54 -8.66 -3.92
CA GLN A 178 13.85 -9.80 -3.31
C GLN A 178 13.66 -9.63 -1.81
N LYS A 179 14.72 -9.22 -1.10
CA LYS A 179 14.65 -8.95 0.34
C LYS A 179 13.61 -7.85 0.60
N MET A 180 13.66 -6.76 -0.16
CA MET A 180 12.70 -5.66 -0.03
C MET A 180 11.25 -6.11 -0.28
N ILE A 181 10.99 -6.85 -1.36
CA ILE A 181 9.65 -7.35 -1.69
C ILE A 181 9.14 -8.26 -0.56
N SER A 182 10.01 -9.10 0.01
CA SER A 182 9.62 -9.99 1.12
C SER A 182 9.30 -9.22 2.40
N THR A 183 10.07 -8.18 2.72
CA THR A 183 9.80 -7.28 3.85
C THR A 183 8.50 -6.52 3.64
N PHE A 184 8.32 -5.95 2.44
CA PHE A 184 7.11 -5.23 2.08
C PHE A 184 5.87 -6.13 2.14
N GLU A 185 5.95 -7.34 1.60
CA GLU A 185 4.87 -8.32 1.68
C GLU A 185 4.47 -8.59 3.13
N ARG A 186 5.44 -8.83 4.02
CA ARG A 186 5.15 -9.03 5.44
C ARG A 186 4.50 -7.81 6.06
N SER A 187 5.05 -6.62 5.80
CA SER A 187 4.53 -5.35 6.34
C SER A 187 3.08 -5.11 5.91
N ILE A 188 2.78 -5.25 4.62
CA ILE A 188 1.42 -4.95 4.12
C ILE A 188 0.39 -5.97 4.62
N TYR A 189 0.78 -7.25 4.82
CA TYR A 189 -0.10 -8.23 5.46
C TYR A 189 -0.31 -7.93 6.94
N ASP A 190 0.75 -7.55 7.66
CA ASP A 190 0.66 -7.15 9.06
C ASP A 190 -0.25 -5.92 9.23
N GLU A 191 -0.15 -4.94 8.35
CA GLU A 191 -0.99 -3.74 8.34
C GLU A 191 -2.47 -4.01 7.99
N MET A 192 -2.76 -5.16 7.36
CA MET A 192 -4.13 -5.62 7.12
C MET A 192 -4.65 -6.55 8.23
N ASP A 193 -3.83 -6.89 9.24
CA ASP A 193 -4.27 -7.65 10.41
C ASP A 193 -4.45 -6.72 11.62
N TYR A 194 -5.64 -6.13 11.73
CA TYR A 194 -5.96 -5.25 12.86
C TYR A 194 -6.01 -5.97 14.22
N ARG A 195 -6.04 -7.31 14.26
CA ARG A 195 -5.91 -8.04 15.54
C ARG A 195 -4.49 -7.93 16.07
N LYS A 196 -3.49 -7.91 15.19
CA LYS A 196 -2.10 -7.65 15.56
C LYS A 196 -1.95 -6.21 16.07
N GLU A 197 -2.52 -5.24 15.35
CA GLU A 197 -2.53 -3.84 15.79
C GLU A 197 -3.20 -3.67 17.16
N ALA A 198 -4.36 -4.28 17.38
CA ALA A 198 -5.07 -4.25 18.66
C ALA A 198 -4.24 -4.84 19.81
N ARG A 199 -3.55 -5.97 19.61
CA ARG A 199 -2.64 -6.54 20.62
C ARG A 199 -1.50 -5.58 20.97
N ASN A 200 -0.87 -4.97 19.96
CA ASN A 200 0.20 -4.00 20.19
C ASN A 200 -0.31 -2.78 20.97
N LEU A 201 -1.52 -2.29 20.68
CA LEU A 201 -2.12 -1.18 21.42
C LEU A 201 -2.41 -1.53 22.88
N LEU A 202 -2.85 -2.75 23.17
CA LEU A 202 -3.04 -3.23 24.54
C LEU A 202 -1.72 -3.32 25.31
N GLU A 203 -0.66 -3.83 24.67
CA GLU A 203 0.68 -3.90 25.26
C GLU A 203 1.23 -2.50 25.57
N ILE A 204 1.14 -1.57 24.63
CA ILE A 204 1.55 -0.18 24.83
C ILE A 204 0.75 0.45 25.97
N SER A 205 -0.58 0.25 26.01
CA SER A 205 -1.43 0.75 27.08
C SER A 205 -1.04 0.19 28.45
N GLY A 206 -0.61 -1.07 28.52
CA GLY A 206 -0.17 -1.70 29.78
C GLY A 206 1.20 -1.19 30.28
N ASN A 207 2.02 -0.62 29.40
CA ASN A 207 3.35 -0.08 29.72
C ASN A 207 3.34 1.43 29.99
N LEU A 208 2.24 2.13 29.69
CA LEU A 208 2.09 3.58 29.88
C LEU A 208 1.44 3.95 31.24
N TYR A 209 1.09 2.96 32.05
CA TYR A 209 0.55 3.10 33.41
C TYR A 209 1.32 2.19 34.36
#